data_AF-A0A1I0CVZ7-F1
#
_entry.id   AF-A0A1I0CVZ7-F1
#
_cell.length_a   1.000
_cell.length_b   1.000
_cell.length_c   1.000
_cell.angle_alpha   90.00
_cell.angle_beta   90.00
_cell.angle_gamma   90.00
#
_symmetry.space_group_name_H-M   'P 1'
#
loop_
_entity.id
_entity.type
_entity.pdbx_description
1 polymer ?
#
loop_
_entity_poly.entity_id
_entity_poly.type
_entity_poly.pdbx_seq_one_letter_code
_entity_poly.pdbx_strand_id
1 'polypeptide(L)'
;MVYYVTKIFTKVSDTMKLLLCSECYEVFSLDFHLKSCTCGQTKGKYIDDINAIYAGRSAIPLGFNNLTVVEAIKKQPEKGWGEEFKAFVIPKDCPTFKRKNCD
;
A
#
# COMPACT_ATOMS: atom_id res chain seq x y z
N MET A 1 -25.27 -19.31 -28.72
CA MET A 1 -23.85 -18.91 -28.80
C MET A 1 -23.81 -17.39 -28.90
N VAL A 2 -23.19 -16.61 -28.01
CA VAL A 2 -22.41 -16.97 -26.81
C VAL A 2 -22.74 -15.94 -25.71
N TYR A 3 -23.36 -16.38 -24.60
CA TYR A 3 -23.18 -15.73 -23.30
C TYR A 3 -21.85 -16.25 -22.72
N TYR A 4 -21.15 -15.49 -21.86
CA TYR A 4 -19.66 -15.47 -21.73
C TYR A 4 -19.03 -14.72 -22.92
N VAL A 5 -18.08 -13.78 -22.82
CA VAL A 5 -17.04 -13.41 -21.84
C VAL A 5 -16.95 -11.86 -21.85
N THR A 6 -16.80 -11.07 -20.79
CA THR A 6 -16.62 -11.30 -19.33
C THR A 6 -17.36 -10.22 -18.51
N LYS A 7 -17.88 -10.59 -17.34
CA LYS A 7 -17.70 -9.79 -16.11
C LYS A 7 -16.42 -10.26 -15.43
N ILE A 8 -15.89 -9.52 -14.45
CA ILE A 8 -14.58 -9.73 -13.81
C ILE A 8 -13.43 -9.08 -14.62
N PHE A 9 -13.45 -7.75 -14.70
CA PHE A 9 -12.33 -7.08 -14.05
C PHE A 9 -12.61 -7.19 -12.55
N THR A 10 -11.79 -7.97 -11.84
CA THR A 10 -11.69 -7.79 -10.40
C THR A 10 -11.37 -6.32 -10.17
N LYS A 11 -12.06 -5.68 -9.21
CA LYS A 11 -11.69 -4.35 -8.76
C LYS A 11 -10.41 -4.49 -7.93
N VAL A 12 -9.29 -4.72 -8.62
CA VAL A 12 -7.95 -4.49 -8.08
C VAL A 12 -8.01 -3.10 -7.47
N SER A 13 -7.77 -2.98 -6.16
CA SER A 13 -7.69 -1.64 -5.60
C SER A 13 -6.48 -0.99 -6.23
N ASP A 14 -6.66 0.05 -7.05
CA ASP A 14 -5.59 0.84 -7.70
C ASP A 14 -4.73 1.63 -6.69
N THR A 15 -4.68 1.15 -5.45
CA THR A 15 -4.00 1.73 -4.31
C THR A 15 -3.11 0.66 -3.67
N MET A 16 -1.80 0.85 -3.72
CA MET A 16 -0.86 -0.03 -3.02
C MET A 16 -0.92 0.24 -1.51
N LYS A 17 -0.86 -0.82 -0.68
CA LYS A 17 -0.68 -0.70 0.77
C LYS A 17 0.80 -0.59 1.13
N LEU A 18 1.09 0.37 1.99
CA LEU A 18 2.41 0.74 2.51
C LEU A 18 2.37 0.75 4.05
N LEU A 19 3.53 0.64 4.68
CA LEU A 19 3.73 0.95 6.10
C LEU A 19 4.79 2.02 6.26
N LEU A 20 4.52 3.00 7.13
CA LEU A 20 5.51 3.90 7.72
C LEU A 20 5.82 3.41 9.15
N CYS A 21 7.10 3.33 9.50
CA CYS A 21 7.54 3.16 10.88
C CYS A 21 7.80 4.53 11.53
N SER A 22 7.14 4.87 12.63
CA SER A 22 7.37 6.14 13.34
C SER A 22 8.66 6.19 14.17
N GLU A 23 9.42 5.10 14.29
CA GLU A 23 10.74 5.11 14.97
C GLU A 23 11.88 5.47 14.00
N CYS A 24 11.95 4.80 12.85
CA CYS A 24 13.04 4.96 11.88
C CYS A 24 12.62 5.69 10.59
N TYR A 25 11.39 6.17 10.52
CA TYR A 25 10.78 6.91 9.40
C TYR A 25 10.79 6.19 8.04
N GLU A 26 11.08 4.89 8.03
CA GLU A 26 11.08 4.08 6.82
C GLU A 26 9.65 3.85 6.31
N VAL A 27 9.43 4.15 5.03
CA VAL A 27 8.22 3.79 4.28
C VAL A 27 8.54 2.60 3.39
N PHE A 28 7.79 1.51 3.53
CA PHE A 28 7.98 0.31 2.71
C PHE A 28 6.66 -0.27 2.21
N SER A 29 6.70 -0.83 1.00
CA SER A 29 5.60 -1.60 0.40
C SER A 29 5.46 -2.98 1.03
N LEU A 30 4.22 -3.48 1.05
CA LEU A 30 3.95 -4.87 1.39
C LEU A 30 4.17 -5.81 0.19
N ASP A 31 4.43 -7.07 0.51
CA ASP A 31 4.47 -8.23 -0.39
C ASP A 31 3.75 -9.40 0.33
N PHE A 32 3.62 -10.57 -0.29
CA PHE A 32 3.15 -11.80 0.36
C PHE A 32 4.15 -12.35 1.39
N HIS A 33 5.43 -12.02 1.25
CA HIS A 33 6.46 -12.27 2.27
C HIS A 33 6.39 -11.22 3.39
N LEU A 34 6.70 -11.64 4.63
CA LEU A 34 6.73 -10.72 5.77
C LEU A 34 7.89 -9.73 5.64
N LYS A 35 7.58 -8.48 5.36
CA LYS A 35 8.55 -7.39 5.35
C LYS A 35 8.55 -6.67 6.71
N SER A 36 9.72 -6.18 7.10
CA SER A 36 9.93 -5.36 8.30
C SER A 36 10.74 -4.12 7.91
N CYS A 37 10.56 -3.01 8.61
CA CYS A 37 11.49 -1.89 8.53
C CYS A 37 12.86 -2.25 9.13
N THR A 38 13.87 -1.45 8.81
CA THR A 38 15.28 -1.58 9.24
C THR A 38 15.44 -1.72 10.76
N CYS A 39 14.61 -1.05 11.58
CA CYS A 39 14.65 -1.19 13.05
C CYS A 39 13.83 -2.38 13.61
N GLY A 40 13.16 -3.17 12.77
CA GLY A 40 12.34 -4.34 13.15
C GLY A 40 11.01 -4.03 13.88
N GLN A 41 10.78 -2.78 14.30
CA GLN A 41 9.63 -2.38 15.12
C GLN A 41 8.29 -2.28 14.36
N THR A 42 8.31 -2.35 13.03
CA THR A 42 7.12 -2.32 12.17
C THR A 42 7.26 -3.34 11.06
N LYS A 43 6.21 -4.15 10.87
CA LYS A 43 6.24 -5.29 9.94
C LYS A 43 4.86 -5.62 9.42
N GLY A 44 4.77 -6.19 8.22
CA GLY A 44 3.50 -6.54 7.60
C GLY A 44 3.66 -7.31 6.29
N LYS A 45 2.52 -7.80 5.80
CA LYS A 45 2.39 -8.48 4.51
C LYS A 45 0.96 -8.49 4.00
N TYR A 46 0.79 -8.76 2.71
CA TYR A 46 -0.47 -9.25 2.16
C TYR A 46 -0.76 -10.66 2.68
N ILE A 47 -2.05 -10.99 2.82
CA ILE A 47 -2.54 -12.35 3.06
C ILE A 47 -3.29 -12.90 1.85
N ASP A 48 -3.83 -12.01 1.01
CA ASP A 48 -4.36 -12.25 -0.34
C ASP A 48 -4.22 -10.94 -1.15
N ASP A 49 -4.72 -10.90 -2.39
CA ASP A 49 -4.59 -9.78 -3.32
C ASP A 49 -5.14 -8.43 -2.80
N ILE A 50 -6.03 -8.47 -1.80
CA ILE A 50 -6.72 -7.29 -1.25
C ILE A 50 -6.39 -7.10 0.22
N ASN A 51 -6.35 -8.17 1.02
CA ASN A 51 -6.23 -8.07 2.46
C ASN A 51 -4.77 -8.11 2.91
N ALA A 52 -4.44 -7.29 3.90
CA ALA A 52 -3.11 -7.21 4.50
C ALA A 52 -3.17 -7.18 6.03
N ILE A 53 -2.08 -7.63 6.65
CA ILE A 53 -1.87 -7.57 8.09
C ILE A 53 -0.58 -6.82 8.42
N TYR A 54 -0.57 -6.14 9.56
CA TYR A 54 0.61 -5.43 10.06
C TYR A 54 0.72 -5.50 11.59
N ALA A 55 1.93 -5.34 12.11
CA ALA A 55 2.24 -5.36 13.54
C ALA A 55 3.33 -4.34 13.87
N GLY A 56 3.46 -4.03 15.16
CA GLY A 56 4.31 -2.96 15.68
C GLY A 56 3.48 -1.80 16.23
N ARG A 57 3.87 -1.23 17.37
CA ARG A 57 3.17 -0.07 17.97
C ARG A 57 3.29 1.14 17.04
N SER A 58 4.51 1.39 16.59
CA SER A 58 5.00 2.46 15.71
C SER A 58 4.58 2.32 14.23
N ALA A 59 3.72 1.36 13.91
CA ALA A 59 3.27 1.10 12.55
C ALA A 59 2.11 2.03 12.14
N ILE A 60 2.30 2.79 11.06
CA ILE A 60 1.31 3.69 10.45
C ILE A 60 0.96 3.16 9.04
N PRO A 61 -0.26 2.65 8.83
CA PRO A 61 -0.77 2.29 7.51
C PRO A 61 -0.84 3.47 6.54
N LEU A 62 -0.26 3.32 5.35
CA LEU A 62 -0.33 4.28 4.26
C LEU A 62 -0.91 3.61 2.99
N GLY A 63 -1.58 4.42 2.17
CA GLY A 63 -2.08 4.05 0.85
C GLY A 63 -1.44 4.91 -0.24
N PHE A 64 -1.14 4.32 -1.38
CA PHE A 64 -0.46 4.96 -2.51
C PHE A 64 -1.34 4.87 -3.75
N ASN A 65 -1.85 5.99 -4.27
CA ASN A 65 -2.80 5.97 -5.39
C ASN A 65 -2.06 5.83 -6.73
N ASN A 66 -2.04 4.61 -7.28
CA ASN A 66 -1.30 4.26 -8.48
C ASN A 66 -1.76 5.07 -9.70
N LEU A 67 -3.04 5.45 -9.79
CA LEU A 67 -3.54 6.27 -10.91
C LEU A 67 -2.85 7.64 -10.93
N THR A 68 -2.73 8.31 -9.78
CA THR A 68 -2.03 9.61 -9.71
C THR A 68 -0.54 9.50 -10.02
N VAL A 69 0.06 8.33 -9.76
CA VAL A 69 1.48 8.06 -10.01
C VAL A 69 1.73 7.81 -11.50
N VAL A 70 0.86 7.06 -12.17
CA VAL A 70 0.91 6.86 -13.62
C VAL A 70 0.80 8.19 -14.36
N GLU A 71 -0.08 9.09 -13.93
CA GLU A 71 -0.17 10.43 -14.52
C GLU A 71 1.06 11.30 -14.21
N ALA A 72 1.62 11.23 -13.00
CA ALA A 72 2.85 11.95 -12.66
C ALA A 72 4.06 11.46 -13.48
N ILE A 73 4.20 10.15 -13.69
CA ILE A 73 5.28 9.55 -14.51
C ILE A 73 5.17 10.01 -15.98
N LYS A 74 3.96 10.04 -16.55
CA LYS A 74 3.75 10.55 -17.93
C LYS A 74 4.15 12.01 -18.10
N LYS A 75 4.14 12.79 -17.01
CA LYS A 75 4.51 14.21 -16.96
C LYS A 75 5.92 14.46 -16.43
N GLN A 76 6.73 13.42 -16.22
CA GLN A 76 8.06 13.55 -15.62
C GLN A 76 8.93 14.51 -16.47
N PRO A 77 9.36 15.66 -15.93
CA PRO A 77 10.12 16.64 -16.69
C PRO A 77 11.60 16.25 -16.77
N GLU A 78 12.29 16.73 -17.81
CA GLU A 78 13.74 16.56 -17.93
C GLU A 78 14.54 17.27 -16.81
N LYS A 79 13.99 18.38 -16.30
CA LYS A 79 14.63 19.26 -15.30
C LYS A 79 13.58 19.92 -14.40
N GLY A 80 13.95 20.20 -13.16
CA GLY A 80 13.08 20.88 -12.19
C GLY A 80 12.28 19.92 -11.31
N TRP A 81 11.23 20.43 -10.67
CA TRP A 81 10.32 19.64 -9.83
C TRP A 81 9.36 18.81 -10.69
N GLY A 82 9.16 17.54 -10.32
CA GLY A 82 8.17 16.67 -10.95
C GLY A 82 6.74 16.92 -10.45
N GLU A 83 5.77 16.34 -11.15
CA GLU A 83 4.36 16.34 -10.74
C GLU A 83 4.17 15.59 -9.40
N GLU A 84 3.40 16.17 -8.48
CA GLU A 84 3.01 15.50 -7.24
C GLU A 84 2.03 14.34 -7.50
N PHE A 85 2.13 13.27 -6.70
CA PHE A 85 1.19 12.16 -6.69
C PHE A 85 0.66 11.91 -5.26
N LYS A 86 -0.44 11.17 -5.13
CA LYS A 86 -1.15 11.04 -3.86
C LYS A 86 -0.78 9.77 -3.08
N ALA A 87 -0.01 9.95 -2.01
CA ALA A 87 -0.02 9.05 -0.85
C ALA A 87 -0.98 9.59 0.23
N PHE A 88 -1.50 8.71 1.09
CA PHE A 88 -2.42 9.11 2.17
C PHE A 88 -2.34 8.14 3.37
N VAL A 89 -2.72 8.61 4.56
CA VAL A 89 -2.83 7.75 5.75
C VAL A 89 -4.11 6.92 5.66
N ILE A 90 -3.98 5.60 5.82
CA ILE A 90 -5.14 4.70 5.88
C ILE A 90 -5.79 4.79 7.28
N PRO A 91 -7.12 4.88 7.40
CA PRO A 91 -7.81 4.94 8.70
C PRO A 91 -7.44 3.79 9.65
N LYS A 92 -7.46 4.07 10.96
CA LYS A 92 -7.14 3.08 12.01
C LYS A 92 -8.01 1.82 11.94
N ASP A 93 -9.29 1.99 11.59
CA ASP A 93 -10.13 0.87 11.16
C ASP A 93 -10.22 0.83 9.63
N CYS A 94 -9.56 -0.17 9.05
CA CYS A 94 -9.64 -0.50 7.64
C CYS A 94 -10.05 -1.98 7.51
N PRO A 95 -11.15 -2.32 6.83
CA PRO A 95 -11.57 -3.72 6.66
C PRO A 95 -10.50 -4.62 6.06
N THR A 96 -9.73 -4.10 5.09
CA THR A 96 -8.73 -4.85 4.31
C THR A 96 -7.28 -4.63 4.76
N PHE A 97 -7.05 -3.89 5.85
CA PHE A 97 -5.71 -3.71 6.41
C PHE A 97 -5.75 -3.71 7.94
N LYS A 98 -5.60 -4.89 8.54
CA LYS A 98 -5.83 -5.11 9.97
C LYS A 98 -4.53 -5.18 10.75
N ARG A 99 -4.51 -4.57 11.94
CA ARG A 99 -3.40 -4.74 12.89
C ARG A 99 -3.52 -6.14 13.47
N LYS A 100 -2.48 -6.97 13.36
CA LYS A 100 -2.36 -8.19 14.15
C LYS A 100 -2.02 -7.80 15.58
N ASN A 101 -2.73 -8.35 16.55
CA ASN A 101 -2.37 -8.21 17.95
C ASN A 101 -0.96 -8.77 18.17
N CYS A 102 -0.20 -8.12 19.03
CA CYS A 102 1.04 -8.69 19.56
C CYS A 102 0.63 -9.65 20.68
N ASP A 103 0.74 -10.95 20.39
CA ASP A 103 0.89 -11.99 21.42
C ASP A 103 2.33 -11.91 21.97
#